data_AF-A0A533SI54-F1
#
_entry.id   AF-A0A533SI54-F1
#
_cell.length_a   1.000
_cell.length_b   1.000
_cell.length_c   1.000
_cell.angle_alpha   90.00
_cell.angle_beta   90.00
_cell.angle_gamma   90.00
#
_symmetry.space_group_name_H-M   'P 1'
#
loop_
_entity.id
_entity.type
_entity.pdbx_description
1 polymer ?
#
loop_
_entity_poly.entity_id
_entity_poly.type
_entity_poly.pdbx_seq_one_letter_code
_entity_poly.pdbx_strand_id
1 'polypeptide(L)'
;MPCVLCHPGRDAEVYRQLASMPGMKEGGESARGYICFSCHNGSVVDSRGVLQSGVQHPVGVVSKKSQNLFPLYGGKVECGSCHTAHGKSWPAGEWMRGADPLNGVCTPCHAGHGSKHDGVTLTPKRAELVKKNGGIVAADGKVGCRTCHKAHGGKGKALLVLPDVPPEKPKDETQAKAASPAEPLKHSAEAICVVCHTDAYT
;
A
#
# COMPACT_ATOMS: atom_id res chain seq x y z
N MET A 1 9.33 19.55 -13.12
CA MET A 1 10.34 18.99 -14.05
C MET A 1 10.37 17.46 -13.95
N PRO A 2 10.09 16.70 -15.03
CA PRO A 2 10.17 15.24 -15.05
C PRO A 2 11.56 14.71 -14.73
N CYS A 3 11.66 13.57 -14.04
CA CYS A 3 12.94 12.96 -13.64
C CYS A 3 13.86 12.68 -14.84
N VAL A 4 13.27 12.27 -15.96
CA VAL A 4 13.97 11.97 -17.22
C VAL A 4 14.69 13.18 -17.84
N LEU A 5 14.33 14.41 -17.48
CA LEU A 5 15.02 15.61 -17.96
C LEU A 5 16.36 15.84 -17.24
N CYS A 6 16.45 15.42 -15.98
CA CYS A 6 17.70 15.49 -15.20
C CYS A 6 18.49 14.17 -15.25
N HIS A 7 17.81 13.05 -15.53
CA HIS A 7 18.39 11.71 -15.63
C HIS A 7 18.05 11.10 -17.00
N PRO A 8 18.75 11.49 -18.09
CA PRO A 8 18.36 11.14 -19.46
C PRO A 8 18.54 9.66 -19.86
N GLY A 9 18.74 8.75 -18.90
CA GLY A 9 18.90 7.31 -19.14
C GLY A 9 17.63 6.49 -18.89
N ARG A 10 17.57 5.27 -19.44
CA ARG A 10 16.58 4.24 -19.11
C ARG A 10 17.11 3.19 -18.13
N ASP A 11 18.29 3.42 -17.58
CA ASP A 11 18.91 2.48 -16.66
C ASP A 11 18.27 2.60 -15.27
N ALA A 12 17.41 1.63 -14.93
CA ALA A 12 16.73 1.57 -13.64
C ALA A 12 17.71 1.56 -12.45
N GLU A 13 18.93 1.05 -12.62
CA GLU A 13 19.94 1.02 -11.55
C GLU A 13 20.44 2.43 -11.22
N VAL A 14 20.64 3.28 -12.24
CA VAL A 14 20.99 4.69 -12.04
C VAL A 14 19.91 5.42 -11.24
N TYR A 15 18.64 5.10 -11.49
CA TYR A 15 17.55 5.68 -10.71
C TYR A 15 17.59 5.22 -9.24
N ARG A 16 17.83 3.93 -8.96
CA ARG A 16 17.89 3.43 -7.57
C ARG A 16 18.92 4.18 -6.72
N GLN A 17 20.00 4.66 -7.33
CA GLN A 17 21.06 5.43 -6.69
C GLN A 17 20.71 6.91 -6.44
N LEU A 18 19.54 7.38 -6.86
CA LEU A 18 19.11 8.79 -6.66
C LEU A 18 18.81 9.13 -5.20
N ALA A 19 18.55 8.10 -4.39
CA ALA A 19 18.37 8.27 -2.95
C ALA A 19 19.62 8.94 -2.37
N SER A 20 19.46 10.15 -1.84
CA SER A 20 20.53 10.95 -1.20
C SER A 20 21.43 11.77 -2.12
N MET A 21 21.04 12.06 -3.37
CA MET A 21 21.79 13.04 -4.19
C MET A 21 21.82 14.42 -3.51
N PRO A 22 23.01 15.02 -3.28
CA PRO A 22 23.14 16.32 -2.62
C PRO A 22 22.49 17.45 -3.42
N GLY A 23 21.87 18.41 -2.72
CA GLY A 23 21.38 19.65 -3.33
C GLY A 23 19.93 19.63 -3.85
N MET A 24 19.26 18.47 -3.85
CA MET A 24 17.86 18.35 -4.25
C MET A 24 16.93 18.41 -3.02
N LYS A 25 16.00 19.35 -3.00
CA LYS A 25 14.99 19.44 -1.93
C LYS A 25 13.89 18.42 -2.19
N GLU A 26 13.48 17.70 -1.14
CA GLU A 26 12.26 16.92 -1.19
C GLU A 26 11.04 17.83 -1.43
N GLY A 27 10.16 17.43 -2.33
CA GLY A 27 8.78 17.91 -2.34
C GLY A 27 8.40 18.98 -3.37
N GLY A 28 7.12 19.35 -3.30
CA GLY A 28 6.49 20.27 -4.24
C GLY A 28 6.03 19.55 -5.50
N GLU A 29 6.54 19.99 -6.65
CA GLU A 29 6.16 19.44 -7.96
C GLU A 29 6.65 18.01 -8.15
N SER A 30 7.86 17.68 -7.67
CA SER A 30 8.52 16.38 -7.82
C SER A 30 7.81 15.22 -7.11
N ALA A 31 6.93 15.53 -6.15
CA ALA A 31 6.16 14.55 -5.41
C ALA A 31 4.82 14.16 -6.07
N ARG A 32 4.40 14.91 -7.10
CA ARG A 32 3.09 14.75 -7.74
C ARG A 32 3.06 13.54 -8.66
N GLY A 33 1.90 12.87 -8.74
CA GLY A 33 1.74 11.62 -9.48
C GLY A 33 2.23 11.67 -10.94
N TYR A 34 2.04 12.78 -11.66
CA TYR A 34 2.49 12.87 -13.06
C TYR A 34 4.02 12.83 -13.24
N ILE A 35 4.79 13.27 -12.24
CA ILE A 35 6.25 13.13 -12.24
C ILE A 35 6.63 11.66 -12.09
N CYS A 36 5.97 10.94 -11.18
CA CYS A 36 6.18 9.51 -10.99
C CYS A 36 5.81 8.71 -12.26
N PHE A 37 4.67 9.03 -12.87
CA PHE A 37 4.24 8.40 -14.12
C PHE A 37 5.11 8.74 -15.32
N SER A 38 6.01 9.74 -15.24
CA SER A 38 7.00 9.96 -16.31
C SER A 38 7.96 8.77 -16.48
N CYS A 39 8.22 8.01 -15.40
CA CYS A 39 9.04 6.79 -15.44
C CYS A 39 8.20 5.50 -15.35
N HIS A 40 7.15 5.51 -14.53
CA HIS A 40 6.30 4.35 -14.22
C HIS A 40 5.26 4.01 -15.32
N ASN A 41 5.33 4.69 -16.47
CA ASN A 41 4.49 4.43 -17.64
C ASN A 41 5.02 3.31 -18.57
N GLY A 42 6.14 2.67 -18.21
CA GLY A 42 6.79 1.62 -19.02
C GLY A 42 7.93 2.09 -19.93
N SER A 43 8.20 3.40 -19.99
CA SER A 43 9.35 3.93 -20.76
C SER A 43 10.70 3.75 -20.05
N VAL A 44 10.71 3.71 -18.72
CA VAL A 44 11.90 3.52 -17.88
C VAL A 44 11.73 2.28 -17.00
N VAL A 45 10.64 2.20 -16.23
CA VAL A 45 10.27 1.02 -15.45
C VAL A 45 8.84 0.64 -15.79
N ASP A 46 8.63 -0.60 -16.22
CA ASP A 46 7.29 -1.12 -16.45
C ASP A 46 6.65 -1.61 -15.15
N SER A 47 6.00 -0.67 -14.47
CA SER A 47 5.22 -0.93 -13.25
C SER A 47 3.71 -0.88 -13.50
N ARG A 48 3.25 -0.87 -14.76
CA ARG A 48 1.82 -0.75 -15.09
C ARG A 48 1.02 -1.92 -14.51
N GLY A 49 1.63 -3.10 -14.49
CA GLY A 49 1.06 -4.28 -13.85
C GLY A 49 0.82 -4.14 -12.33
N VAL A 50 1.42 -3.14 -11.66
CA VAL A 50 1.23 -2.89 -10.22
C VAL A 50 0.45 -1.60 -9.96
N LEU A 51 0.78 -0.52 -10.68
CA LEU A 51 0.22 0.82 -10.43
C LEU A 51 -1.06 1.12 -11.25
N GLN A 52 -1.34 0.33 -12.28
CA GLN A 52 -2.52 0.50 -13.16
C GLN A 52 -3.43 -0.73 -13.18
N SER A 53 -3.19 -1.72 -12.32
CA SER A 53 -4.01 -2.92 -12.20
C SER A 53 -4.55 -3.07 -10.77
N GLY A 54 -5.74 -3.63 -10.61
CA GLY A 54 -6.37 -3.81 -9.29
C GLY A 54 -6.68 -2.50 -8.56
N VAL A 55 -6.98 -2.60 -7.28
CA VAL A 55 -7.33 -1.47 -6.42
C VAL A 55 -6.05 -0.77 -5.93
N GLN A 56 -6.04 0.55 -5.99
CA GLN A 56 -4.91 1.40 -5.62
C GLN A 56 -5.26 2.23 -4.39
N HIS A 57 -4.29 2.45 -3.52
CA HIS A 57 -4.40 3.48 -2.51
C HIS A 57 -4.51 4.85 -3.21
N PRO A 58 -5.49 5.69 -2.83
CA PRO A 58 -5.76 6.92 -3.57
C PRO A 58 -4.62 7.93 -3.44
N VAL A 59 -4.40 8.67 -4.52
CA VAL A 59 -3.53 9.86 -4.60
C VAL A 59 -4.33 11.05 -5.14
N GLY A 60 -3.86 12.28 -4.87
CA GLY A 60 -4.57 13.51 -5.19
C GLY A 60 -5.76 13.83 -4.28
N VAL A 61 -5.98 13.00 -3.24
CA VAL A 61 -7.07 13.17 -2.25
C VAL A 61 -6.62 14.05 -1.09
N VAL A 62 -7.51 14.91 -0.63
CA VAL A 62 -7.25 15.79 0.52
C VAL A 62 -7.18 14.95 1.80
N SER A 63 -6.18 15.19 2.63
CA SER A 63 -6.07 14.62 3.96
C SER A 63 -5.71 15.72 4.97
N LYS A 64 -6.14 15.53 6.21
CA LYS A 64 -5.63 16.30 7.36
C LYS A 64 -4.74 15.44 8.25
N LYS A 65 -4.63 14.15 7.96
CA LYS A 65 -3.84 13.18 8.69
C LYS A 65 -2.49 13.06 8.00
N SER A 66 -1.45 13.49 8.70
CA SER A 66 -0.05 13.42 8.31
C SER A 66 0.80 13.54 9.56
N GLN A 67 1.87 12.76 9.61
CA GLN A 67 2.92 12.90 10.61
C GLN A 67 4.21 13.28 9.89
N ASN A 68 5.14 13.94 10.58
CA ASN A 68 6.31 14.63 10.01
C ASN A 68 7.09 13.87 8.92
N LEU A 69 7.17 12.53 8.98
CA LEU A 69 7.85 11.72 7.96
C LEU A 69 7.04 11.51 6.66
N PHE A 70 5.76 11.84 6.64
CA PHE A 70 4.78 11.57 5.58
C PHE A 70 4.07 12.86 5.16
N PRO A 71 4.74 13.72 4.36
CA PRO A 71 4.23 15.04 4.02
C PRO A 71 2.99 14.98 3.13
N LEU A 72 2.11 15.98 3.27
CA LEU A 72 1.03 16.25 2.32
C LEU A 72 1.43 17.37 1.38
N TYR A 73 1.30 17.15 0.08
CA TYR A 73 1.68 18.14 -0.93
C TYR A 73 0.46 18.94 -1.34
N GLY A 74 0.40 20.20 -0.90
CA GLY A 74 -0.80 21.03 -1.06
C GLY A 74 -2.02 20.46 -0.31
N GLY A 75 -1.79 19.83 0.85
CA GLY A 75 -2.85 19.20 1.65
C GLY A 75 -3.37 17.88 1.10
N LYS A 76 -2.72 17.33 0.06
CA LYS A 76 -3.11 16.06 -0.58
C LYS A 76 -2.11 14.95 -0.32
N VAL A 77 -2.62 13.73 -0.30
CA VAL A 77 -1.81 12.51 -0.38
C VAL A 77 -1.33 12.38 -1.82
N GLU A 78 -0.02 12.33 -2.01
CA GLU A 78 0.60 12.10 -3.31
C GLU A 78 1.55 10.92 -3.24
N CYS A 79 2.07 10.45 -4.38
CA CYS A 79 3.10 9.40 -4.41
C CYS A 79 4.29 9.73 -3.49
N GLY A 80 4.71 11.01 -3.50
CA GLY A 80 5.79 11.50 -2.65
C GLY A 80 5.51 11.49 -1.14
N SER A 81 4.25 11.28 -0.73
CA SER A 81 3.87 11.19 0.69
C SER A 81 4.41 9.89 1.31
N CYS A 82 4.53 8.82 0.51
CA CYS A 82 5.05 7.52 0.94
C CYS A 82 6.46 7.25 0.39
N HIS A 83 6.72 7.66 -0.87
CA HIS A 83 8.01 7.48 -1.52
C HIS A 83 8.82 8.79 -1.54
N THR A 84 10.15 8.70 -1.52
CA THR A 84 11.07 9.84 -1.70
C THR A 84 12.30 9.44 -2.49
N ALA A 85 12.47 10.04 -3.66
CA ALA A 85 13.65 9.81 -4.49
C ALA A 85 14.88 10.61 -4.01
N HIS A 86 14.69 11.65 -3.18
CA HIS A 86 15.73 12.62 -2.87
C HIS A 86 15.92 12.93 -1.39
N GLY A 87 15.27 12.20 -0.50
CA GLY A 87 15.66 12.26 0.90
C GLY A 87 15.53 10.92 1.58
N LYS A 88 15.20 10.93 2.87
CA LYS A 88 15.43 9.75 3.71
C LYS A 88 14.46 8.63 3.34
N SER A 89 14.99 7.62 2.66
CA SER A 89 14.31 6.37 2.36
C SER A 89 14.90 5.19 3.13
N TRP A 90 14.15 4.11 3.25
CA TRP A 90 14.54 2.89 3.94
C TRP A 90 14.46 1.67 3.03
N PRO A 91 15.23 0.59 3.30
CA PRO A 91 15.23 -0.63 2.48
C PRO A 91 13.89 -1.39 2.43
N ALA A 92 12.92 -1.06 3.30
CA ALA A 92 11.60 -1.68 3.35
C ALA A 92 10.76 -1.51 2.06
N GLY A 93 11.25 -0.70 1.12
CA GLY A 93 10.85 -0.62 -0.28
C GLY A 93 11.69 0.43 -1.00
N GLU A 94 11.90 0.29 -2.32
CA GLU A 94 12.61 1.31 -3.11
C GLU A 94 12.00 2.69 -2.84
N TRP A 95 12.81 3.60 -2.28
CA TRP A 95 12.44 4.96 -1.91
C TRP A 95 11.37 5.12 -0.82
N MET A 96 11.08 4.10 -0.01
CA MET A 96 10.02 4.20 1.00
C MET A 96 10.42 5.04 2.21
N ARG A 97 9.57 5.97 2.67
CA ARG A 97 9.82 6.82 3.85
C ARG A 97 9.69 6.07 5.18
N GLY A 98 8.89 5.01 5.23
CA GLY A 98 8.69 4.16 6.41
C GLY A 98 9.72 3.03 6.50
N ALA A 99 10.35 2.88 7.67
CA ALA A 99 11.35 1.84 7.93
C ALA A 99 10.73 0.46 8.19
N ASP A 100 9.55 0.42 8.83
CA ASP A 100 8.84 -0.84 9.09
C ASP A 100 8.06 -1.28 7.83
N PRO A 101 8.40 -2.45 7.25
CA PRO A 101 7.73 -2.96 6.06
C PRO A 101 6.28 -3.40 6.30
N LEU A 102 5.83 -3.60 7.55
CA LEU A 102 4.45 -4.02 7.82
C LEU A 102 3.50 -2.84 8.05
N ASN A 103 3.87 -1.90 8.92
CA ASN A 103 2.98 -0.83 9.38
C ASN A 103 3.52 0.58 9.11
N GLY A 104 4.82 0.71 8.85
CA GLY A 104 5.56 1.98 8.92
C GLY A 104 5.07 3.09 8.00
N VAL A 105 4.29 2.75 6.97
CA VAL A 105 3.70 3.71 6.01
C VAL A 105 2.20 3.90 6.19
N CYS A 106 1.55 3.03 6.98
CA CYS A 106 0.10 2.99 7.13
C CYS A 106 -0.35 3.72 8.39
N THR A 107 0.27 3.39 9.53
CA THR A 107 -0.10 3.91 10.85
C THR A 107 0.09 5.41 11.05
N PRO A 108 0.97 6.12 10.32
CA PRO A 108 1.04 7.59 10.39
C PRO A 108 -0.28 8.29 10.01
N CYS A 109 -1.08 7.69 9.11
CA CYS A 109 -2.36 8.22 8.67
C CYS A 109 -3.56 7.43 9.22
N HIS A 110 -3.40 6.13 9.43
CA HIS A 110 -4.43 5.19 9.89
C HIS A 110 -4.18 4.72 11.32
N ALA A 111 -3.87 5.66 12.22
CA ALA A 111 -3.66 5.37 13.63
C ALA A 111 -4.86 4.60 14.22
N GLY A 112 -4.58 3.53 14.98
CA GLY A 112 -5.59 2.72 15.66
C GLY A 112 -6.32 1.68 14.80
N HIS A 113 -6.08 1.63 13.48
CA HIS A 113 -6.76 0.64 12.62
C HIS A 113 -6.21 -0.79 12.79
N GLY A 114 -5.03 -0.96 13.39
CA GLY A 114 -4.39 -2.27 13.61
C GLY A 114 -4.76 -2.97 14.92
N SER A 115 -5.45 -2.28 15.84
CA SER A 115 -5.56 -2.69 17.25
C SER A 115 -6.13 -4.08 17.50
N LYS A 116 -7.00 -4.56 16.61
CA LYS A 116 -7.60 -5.90 16.70
C LYS A 116 -6.61 -7.05 16.51
N HIS A 117 -5.44 -6.78 15.94
CA HIS A 117 -4.41 -7.79 15.66
C HIS A 117 -3.06 -7.43 16.26
N ASP A 118 -3.02 -6.47 17.20
CA ASP A 118 -1.80 -6.09 17.89
C ASP A 118 -1.22 -7.29 18.67
N GLY A 119 0.04 -7.60 18.41
CA GLY A 119 0.75 -8.72 19.06
C GLY A 119 0.38 -10.12 18.54
N VAL A 120 -0.45 -10.22 17.49
CA VAL A 120 -0.76 -11.52 16.88
C VAL A 120 0.45 -12.04 16.08
N THR A 121 0.84 -13.28 16.37
CA THR A 121 1.86 -14.02 15.63
C THR A 121 1.24 -15.22 14.94
N LEU A 122 1.51 -15.38 13.65
CA LEU A 122 1.03 -16.51 12.86
C LEU A 122 1.89 -17.76 13.11
N THR A 123 1.25 -18.93 13.04
CA THR A 123 1.99 -20.19 12.92
C THR A 123 2.72 -20.24 11.58
N PRO A 124 3.81 -21.02 11.43
CA PRO A 124 4.54 -21.13 10.16
C PRO A 124 3.64 -21.47 8.97
N LYS A 125 2.70 -22.41 9.16
CA LYS A 125 1.71 -22.78 8.14
C LYS A 125 0.83 -21.61 7.70
N ARG A 126 0.28 -20.84 8.66
CA ARG A 126 -0.55 -19.65 8.34
C ARG A 126 0.28 -18.54 7.70
N ALA A 127 1.51 -18.34 8.15
CA ALA A 127 2.41 -17.36 7.55
C ALA A 127 2.73 -17.71 6.08
N GLU A 128 2.93 -18.99 5.77
CA GLU A 128 3.12 -19.45 4.40
C GLU A 128 1.88 -19.23 3.53
N LEU A 129 0.68 -19.54 4.06
CA LEU A 129 -0.58 -19.27 3.35
C LEU A 129 -0.77 -17.79 3.05
N VAL A 130 -0.49 -16.90 3.99
CA VAL A 130 -0.54 -15.45 3.76
C VAL A 130 0.43 -15.03 2.66
N LYS A 131 1.69 -15.49 2.73
CA LYS A 131 2.72 -15.18 1.71
C LYS A 131 2.32 -15.68 0.33
N LYS A 132 1.80 -16.91 0.23
CA LYS A 132 1.30 -17.50 -1.03
C LYS A 132 0.19 -16.66 -1.67
N ASN A 133 -0.63 -16.00 -0.85
CA ASN A 133 -1.69 -15.12 -1.32
C ASN A 133 -1.25 -13.67 -1.56
N GLY A 134 0.04 -13.35 -1.40
CA GLY A 134 0.61 -12.04 -1.68
C GLY A 134 0.64 -11.08 -0.49
N GLY A 135 0.33 -11.56 0.72
CA GLY A 135 0.51 -10.82 1.96
C GLY A 135 1.95 -10.83 2.46
N ILE A 136 2.28 -9.88 3.34
CA ILE A 136 3.61 -9.76 3.97
C ILE A 136 3.52 -10.14 5.43
N VAL A 137 4.43 -11.01 5.87
CA VAL A 137 4.54 -11.42 7.28
C VAL A 137 5.95 -11.07 7.75
N ALA A 138 6.07 -10.52 8.97
CA ALA A 138 7.38 -10.27 9.57
C ALA A 138 8.16 -11.58 9.77
N ALA A 139 9.47 -11.46 9.94
CA ALA A 139 10.35 -12.61 10.16
C ALA A 139 9.96 -13.42 11.41
N ASP A 140 9.44 -12.75 12.45
CA ASP A 140 8.96 -13.36 13.69
C ASP A 140 7.48 -13.81 13.63
N GLY A 141 6.87 -13.80 12.44
CA GLY A 141 5.49 -14.22 12.22
C GLY A 141 4.44 -13.17 12.60
N LYS A 142 4.85 -11.97 13.04
CA LYS A 142 3.89 -10.91 13.42
C LYS A 142 3.02 -10.46 12.25
N VAL A 143 1.77 -10.17 12.58
CA VAL A 143 0.77 -9.56 11.71
C VAL A 143 0.90 -8.05 11.75
N GLY A 144 0.69 -7.41 10.60
CA GLY A 144 0.54 -5.96 10.47
C GLY A 144 -0.34 -5.58 9.29
N CYS A 145 -0.41 -4.29 8.97
CA CYS A 145 -1.30 -3.79 7.90
C CYS A 145 -1.05 -4.50 6.57
N ARG A 146 0.22 -4.67 6.19
CA ARG A 146 0.61 -5.29 4.91
C ARG A 146 0.52 -6.84 4.90
N THR A 147 0.09 -7.45 6.00
CA THR A 147 -0.25 -8.87 6.04
C THR A 147 -1.49 -9.17 5.21
N CYS A 148 -2.49 -8.29 5.25
CA CYS A 148 -3.73 -8.45 4.48
C CYS A 148 -3.90 -7.39 3.40
N HIS A 149 -3.34 -6.19 3.60
CA HIS A 149 -3.52 -5.07 2.68
C HIS A 149 -2.31 -4.87 1.76
N LYS A 150 -2.58 -4.40 0.55
CA LYS A 150 -1.59 -4.06 -0.46
C LYS A 150 -1.92 -2.69 -1.03
N ALA A 151 -1.08 -1.70 -0.74
CA ALA A 151 -1.31 -0.31 -1.16
C ALA A 151 -1.44 -0.14 -2.68
N HIS A 152 -0.83 -1.03 -3.47
CA HIS A 152 -0.93 -1.03 -4.92
C HIS A 152 -1.32 -2.41 -5.44
N GLY A 153 -2.34 -2.47 -6.30
CA GLY A 153 -2.81 -3.71 -6.90
C GLY A 153 -3.43 -4.67 -5.90
N GLY A 154 -4.20 -4.14 -4.95
CA GLY A 154 -5.10 -4.94 -4.13
C GLY A 154 -6.17 -5.62 -5.01
N LYS A 155 -6.59 -6.83 -4.64
CA LYS A 155 -7.63 -7.59 -5.32
C LYS A 155 -9.03 -7.35 -4.74
N GLY A 156 -9.11 -7.09 -3.43
CA GLY A 156 -10.36 -6.74 -2.74
C GLY A 156 -10.57 -5.24 -2.62
N LYS A 157 -11.82 -4.80 -2.39
CA LYS A 157 -12.21 -3.37 -2.35
C LYS A 157 -11.42 -2.57 -1.31
N ALA A 158 -11.06 -3.21 -0.19
CA ALA A 158 -10.32 -2.58 0.89
C ALA A 158 -8.80 -2.72 0.74
N LEU A 159 -8.29 -2.77 -0.50
CA LEU A 159 -6.88 -3.05 -0.79
C LEU A 159 -6.42 -4.42 -0.32
N LEU A 160 -7.31 -5.41 -0.22
CA LEU A 160 -6.96 -6.74 0.27
C LEU A 160 -6.16 -7.52 -0.77
N VAL A 161 -5.25 -8.39 -0.31
CA VAL A 161 -4.45 -9.26 -1.21
C VAL A 161 -5.27 -10.35 -1.91
N LEU A 162 -6.46 -10.63 -1.38
CA LEU A 162 -7.47 -11.51 -1.97
C LEU A 162 -8.74 -10.73 -2.32
N PRO A 163 -9.53 -11.20 -3.30
CA PRO A 163 -10.82 -10.59 -3.62
C PRO A 163 -11.80 -10.72 -2.45
N ASP A 164 -12.81 -9.87 -2.44
CA ASP A 164 -13.93 -10.00 -1.50
C ASP A 164 -14.68 -11.30 -1.83
N VAL A 165 -15.14 -12.05 -0.82
CA VAL A 165 -16.12 -13.12 -1.08
C VAL A 165 -17.44 -12.42 -1.39
N PRO A 166 -18.17 -12.80 -2.47
CA PRO A 166 -19.52 -12.31 -2.65
C PRO A 166 -20.31 -12.58 -1.36
N PRO A 167 -21.13 -11.63 -0.86
CA PRO A 167 -22.03 -11.98 0.21
C PRO A 167 -22.83 -13.22 -0.24
N GLU A 168 -22.94 -14.20 0.64
CA GLU A 168 -23.89 -15.29 0.46
C GLU A 168 -25.21 -14.62 0.04
N LYS A 169 -25.80 -15.03 -1.09
CA LYS A 169 -27.03 -14.40 -1.60
C LYS A 169 -27.99 -14.26 -0.42
N PRO A 170 -28.52 -13.07 -0.13
CA PRO A 170 -29.54 -12.92 0.90
C PRO A 170 -30.63 -13.96 0.61
N LYS A 171 -31.04 -14.73 1.63
CA LYS A 171 -32.16 -15.67 1.48
C LYS A 171 -33.49 -14.96 1.22
N ASP A 172 -33.49 -13.62 1.17
CA ASP A 172 -34.63 -12.76 0.89
C ASP A 172 -34.14 -11.47 0.20
N GLU A 173 -34.72 -11.16 -0.97
CA GLU A 173 -34.32 -10.07 -1.89
C GLU A 173 -34.66 -8.66 -1.36
N THR A 174 -35.31 -8.55 -0.19
CA THR A 174 -35.84 -7.27 0.34
C THR A 174 -34.81 -6.37 1.06
N GLN A 175 -33.54 -6.77 1.20
CA GLN A 175 -32.55 -6.02 2.01
C GLN A 175 -31.37 -5.42 1.24
N ALA A 176 -31.44 -5.26 -0.08
CA ALA A 176 -30.38 -4.59 -0.84
C ALA A 176 -30.42 -3.06 -0.65
N LYS A 177 -29.82 -2.55 0.43
CA LYS A 177 -29.38 -1.15 0.51
C LYS A 177 -27.89 -1.07 0.17
N ALA A 178 -27.55 -0.15 -0.74
CA ALA A 178 -26.17 0.11 -1.14
C ALA A 178 -25.36 0.62 0.06
N ALA A 179 -24.35 -0.15 0.49
CA ALA A 179 -23.42 0.24 1.54
C ALA A 179 -22.59 1.46 1.08
N SER A 180 -22.49 2.46 1.96
CA SER A 180 -21.74 3.69 1.72
C SER A 180 -20.22 3.47 1.92
N PRO A 181 -19.32 4.26 1.30
CA PRO A 181 -17.86 4.08 1.38
C PRO A 181 -17.25 4.20 2.80
N ALA A 182 -18.05 4.53 3.80
CA ALA A 182 -17.64 4.74 5.19
C ALA A 182 -18.08 3.62 6.14
N GLU A 183 -18.76 2.58 5.66
CA GLU A 183 -19.24 1.49 6.51
C GLU A 183 -18.08 0.52 6.81
N PRO A 184 -17.78 0.23 8.10
CA PRO A 184 -16.72 -0.72 8.44
C PRO A 184 -17.08 -2.10 7.90
N LEU A 185 -16.17 -2.68 7.12
CA LEU A 185 -16.31 -4.00 6.52
C LEU A 185 -16.68 -5.01 7.61
N LYS A 186 -17.59 -5.94 7.33
CA LYS A 186 -17.84 -7.08 8.23
C LYS A 186 -16.62 -7.99 8.16
N HIS A 187 -15.73 -7.88 9.15
CA HIS A 187 -14.35 -8.40 9.18
C HIS A 187 -14.21 -9.94 9.05
N SER A 188 -15.30 -10.69 8.90
CA SER A 188 -15.33 -12.15 8.85
C SER A 188 -15.76 -12.74 7.50
N ALA A 189 -16.16 -11.91 6.53
CA ALA A 189 -16.70 -12.39 5.25
C ALA A 189 -15.71 -12.29 4.08
N GLU A 190 -14.52 -11.73 4.28
CA GLU A 190 -13.54 -11.54 3.21
C GLU A 190 -12.57 -12.72 3.12
N ALA A 191 -12.13 -13.06 1.90
CA ALA A 191 -11.41 -14.31 1.64
C ALA A 191 -10.09 -14.38 2.42
N ILE A 192 -9.46 -13.23 2.67
CA ILE A 192 -8.22 -13.15 3.45
C ILE A 192 -8.43 -13.41 4.94
N CYS A 193 -9.59 -13.09 5.50
CA CYS A 193 -9.88 -13.36 6.91
C CYS A 193 -10.04 -14.85 7.17
N VAL A 194 -10.62 -15.58 6.19
CA VAL A 194 -10.83 -17.03 6.25
C VAL A 194 -9.51 -17.80 6.38
N VAL A 195 -8.40 -17.26 5.87
CA VAL A 195 -7.05 -17.84 5.97
C VAL A 195 -6.63 -18.07 7.43
N CYS A 196 -7.07 -17.21 8.36
CA CYS A 196 -6.65 -17.26 9.76
C CYS A 196 -7.79 -17.58 10.73
N HIS A 197 -9.03 -17.23 10.38
CA HIS A 197 -10.19 -17.35 11.28
C HIS A 197 -11.08 -18.57 11.01
N THR A 198 -10.66 -19.48 10.12
CA THR A 198 -11.38 -20.74 9.88
C THR A 198 -10.43 -21.92 9.70
N ASP A 199 -10.97 -23.12 9.85
CA ASP A 199 -10.25 -24.38 9.62
C ASP A 199 -10.27 -24.81 8.14
N ALA A 200 -10.86 -24.02 7.25
CA ALA A 200 -10.92 -24.32 5.81
C ALA A 200 -9.53 -24.38 5.14
N TYR A 201 -8.49 -23.92 5.85
CA TYR A 201 -7.10 -23.91 5.39
C TYR A 201 -6.12 -24.58 6.39
N THR A 202 -6.64 -25.29 7.42
CA THR A 202 -5.83 -26.15 8.31
C THR A 202 -5.53 -27.51 7.69
#